data_AF-A0AAV2S5S3-F1
#
_entry.id   AF-A0AAV2S5S3-F1
#
_cell.length_a   1.000
_cell.length_b   1.000
_cell.length_c   1.000
_cell.angle_alpha   90.00
_cell.angle_beta   90.00
_cell.angle_gamma   90.00
#
_symmetry.space_group_name_H-M   'P 1'
#
loop_
_entity.id
_entity.type
_entity.pdbx_description
1 polymer ?
#
loop_
_entity_poly.entity_id
_entity_poly.type
_entity_poly.pdbx_seq_one_letter_code
_entity_poly.pdbx_strand_id
1 'polypeptide(L)'
;MAYYTVCHFLQTDFDGTAGNQYGITPEMMTPEVWDYIFLQTNTVPQSQIKKDILEKMRREFSFWYPVDLRVSGKDLVPNHLTYYLYNHTAIWPEQPDMWPKGVRANGHLLLNSEKMSKSTGNFMTLSDALDSYGADATRLALANAGDSVEDANFETTVADSGVLRIWTFIELVKELLAEKQNMRTGPANSVNDRMFEAEMNLKIRETDENYNNIMFKEALRTGFFEYSNLFHQYRERAQVQGGLHWDLVYRYLNTQVLMLAPIATHTCDYIWQKLLCKSTPKSVLHAQWPGTSEPDMVLVKASEYLADAAHKFRMRLKAHMMPGKAKKGETAAIPQIPSHGLVWIAKTFPTWQSLILNVMHTLYKSNNNTLPDNKEISKALGANPQLKKYMKKAMPFAQAVRERMDTLGEKALKDTVEFNEREILEENRDYLRGALELEGLDFDWTENSDQERTREDVVPGEPFLTLSTAPNVLLTLGNPQPHLGLFTYQLPIYQDDNVQAIIARMRRQERAVKPSMNVTLHRYVDANIGPRALPALSQPLKGTEQLTDSARFTHQDGKVLLSLNGTSVPLGAKILYVVN
;
A
#
# COMPACT_ATOMS: atom_id res chain seq x y z
N MET A 1 10.49 25.58 -32.97
CA MET A 1 11.13 24.52 -32.16
C MET A 1 12.44 24.11 -32.81
N ALA A 2 12.51 24.01 -34.15
CA ALA A 2 13.77 23.86 -34.89
C ALA A 2 14.91 24.78 -34.39
N TYR A 3 14.63 26.06 -34.13
CA TYR A 3 15.64 26.98 -33.57
C TYR A 3 16.30 26.50 -32.26
N TYR A 4 15.59 25.78 -31.39
CA TYR A 4 16.18 25.23 -30.15
C TYR A 4 17.32 24.26 -30.40
N THR A 5 17.30 23.56 -31.54
CA THR A 5 18.37 22.61 -31.90
C THR A 5 19.69 23.31 -32.21
N VAL A 6 19.66 24.60 -32.58
CA VAL A 6 20.86 25.33 -33.02
C VAL A 6 21.15 26.60 -32.22
N CYS A 7 20.23 27.06 -31.35
CA CYS A 7 20.40 28.33 -30.63
C CYS A 7 21.68 28.36 -29.77
N HIS A 8 22.10 27.23 -29.20
CA HIS A 8 23.33 27.14 -28.40
C HIS A 8 24.63 27.30 -29.22
N PHE A 9 24.55 27.26 -30.56
CA PHE A 9 25.64 27.69 -31.44
C PHE A 9 25.64 29.19 -31.69
N LEU A 10 24.48 29.84 -31.57
CA LEU A 10 24.23 31.20 -32.05
C LEU A 10 24.20 32.24 -30.92
N GLN A 11 23.78 31.84 -29.71
CA GLN A 11 23.65 32.73 -28.55
C GLN A 11 24.13 32.05 -27.26
N THR A 12 24.77 32.82 -26.39
CA THR A 12 25.15 32.40 -25.02
C THR A 12 24.25 32.98 -23.94
N ASP A 13 23.65 34.14 -24.18
CA ASP A 13 22.69 34.81 -23.31
C ASP A 13 21.28 34.75 -23.90
N PHE A 14 20.29 35.16 -23.09
CA PHE A 14 18.89 35.16 -23.50
C PHE A 14 18.62 36.12 -24.65
N ASP A 15 19.19 37.33 -24.59
CA ASP A 15 18.96 38.40 -25.56
C ASP A 15 19.85 38.28 -26.83
N GLY A 16 20.80 37.34 -26.85
CA GLY A 16 21.73 37.12 -27.97
C GLY A 16 22.77 38.22 -28.15
N THR A 17 23.05 39.01 -27.11
CA THR A 17 23.96 40.16 -27.16
C THR A 17 25.40 39.80 -26.80
N ALA A 18 25.61 38.69 -26.07
CA ALA A 18 26.93 38.26 -25.61
C ALA A 18 27.77 37.55 -26.70
N GLY A 19 27.27 37.51 -27.94
CA GLY A 19 27.90 36.80 -29.06
C GLY A 19 27.83 35.28 -28.92
N ASN A 20 28.71 34.57 -29.62
CA ASN A 20 28.86 33.11 -29.51
C ASN A 20 30.31 32.69 -29.75
N GLN A 21 30.62 31.46 -29.33
CA GLN A 21 31.97 30.87 -29.45
C GLN A 21 32.48 30.74 -30.90
N TYR A 22 31.60 30.84 -31.90
CA TYR A 22 31.93 30.67 -33.32
C TYR A 22 32.03 32.00 -34.07
N GLY A 23 31.78 33.14 -33.42
CA GLY A 23 31.81 34.46 -34.04
C GLY A 23 30.74 34.66 -35.12
N ILE A 24 29.64 33.90 -35.08
CA ILE A 24 28.54 34.02 -36.04
C ILE A 24 27.73 35.26 -35.70
N THR A 25 27.61 36.22 -36.61
CA THR A 25 26.75 37.39 -36.40
C THR A 25 25.35 37.15 -36.98
N PRO A 26 24.30 37.87 -36.52
CA PRO A 26 22.94 37.72 -37.04
C PRO A 26 22.86 37.90 -38.57
N GLU A 27 23.66 38.79 -39.14
CA GLU A 27 23.70 39.09 -40.57
C GLU A 27 24.26 37.92 -41.40
N MET A 28 25.05 37.04 -40.80
CA MET A 28 25.61 35.86 -41.47
C MET A 28 24.57 34.74 -41.68
N MET A 29 23.46 34.77 -40.96
CA MET A 29 22.40 33.77 -41.02
C MET A 29 21.38 34.10 -42.12
N THR A 30 21.83 34.02 -43.38
CA THR A 30 21.00 34.28 -44.56
C THR A 30 19.96 33.17 -44.78
N PRO A 31 18.93 33.39 -45.62
CA PRO A 31 17.96 32.35 -45.97
C PRO A 31 18.61 31.05 -46.47
N GLU A 32 19.66 31.16 -47.30
CA GLU A 32 20.37 29.99 -47.84
C GLU A 32 21.10 29.19 -46.75
N VAL A 33 21.60 29.87 -45.71
CA VAL A 33 22.16 29.23 -44.52
C VAL A 33 21.10 28.48 -43.75
N TRP A 34 19.93 29.08 -43.55
CA TRP A 34 18.80 28.41 -42.90
C TRP A 34 18.27 27.23 -43.70
N ASP A 35 18.14 27.37 -45.01
CA ASP A 35 17.69 26.31 -45.90
C ASP A 35 18.66 25.12 -45.88
N TYR A 36 19.97 25.37 -45.88
CA TYR A 36 20.96 24.31 -45.76
C TYR A 36 20.85 23.52 -44.44
N ILE A 37 20.58 24.20 -43.33
CA ILE A 37 20.45 23.59 -42.01
C ILE A 37 19.13 22.83 -41.88
N PHE A 38 18.00 23.47 -42.23
CA PHE A 38 16.66 22.99 -41.90
C PHE A 38 15.94 22.28 -43.04
N LEU A 39 16.15 22.69 -44.30
CA LEU A 39 15.60 21.99 -45.48
C LEU A 39 16.55 20.90 -46.00
N GLN A 40 17.74 20.78 -45.39
CA GLN A 40 18.75 19.77 -45.71
C GLN A 40 19.17 19.78 -47.18
N THR A 41 19.28 20.95 -47.79
CA THR A 41 19.67 21.09 -49.20
C THR A 41 21.06 20.51 -49.46
N ASN A 42 21.32 20.02 -50.68
CA ASN A 42 22.60 19.37 -51.02
C ASN A 42 23.74 20.38 -51.26
N THR A 43 23.42 21.67 -51.43
CA THR A 43 24.38 22.71 -51.80
C THR A 43 24.77 23.50 -50.57
N VAL A 44 26.08 23.50 -50.25
CA VAL A 44 26.60 24.35 -49.17
C VAL A 44 26.51 25.82 -49.59
N PRO A 45 25.87 26.68 -48.79
CA PRO A 45 25.70 28.08 -49.13
C PRO A 45 27.05 28.82 -49.08
N GLN A 46 27.21 29.83 -49.93
CA GLN A 46 28.36 30.72 -49.86
C GLN A 46 28.19 31.64 -48.64
N SER A 47 28.86 31.30 -47.54
CA SER A 47 28.76 32.00 -46.27
C SER A 47 30.14 32.26 -45.67
N GLN A 48 30.22 33.26 -44.79
CA GLN A 48 31.39 33.51 -43.95
C GLN A 48 31.50 32.49 -42.79
N ILE A 49 30.41 31.76 -42.53
CA ILE A 49 30.38 30.69 -41.53
C ILE A 49 31.15 29.49 -42.08
N LYS A 50 32.06 28.95 -41.26
CA LYS A 50 32.84 27.78 -41.64
C LYS A 50 31.90 26.58 -41.88
N LYS A 51 32.20 25.83 -42.95
CA LYS A 51 31.40 24.67 -43.39
C LYS A 51 31.22 23.62 -42.29
N ASP A 52 32.24 23.35 -41.49
CA ASP A 52 32.18 22.39 -40.39
C ASP A 52 31.15 22.79 -39.32
N ILE A 53 30.97 24.08 -39.08
CA ILE A 53 29.96 24.59 -38.14
C ILE A 53 28.55 24.48 -38.74
N LEU A 54 28.39 24.78 -40.03
CA LEU A 54 27.12 24.58 -40.74
C LEU A 54 26.70 23.09 -40.72
N GLU A 55 27.63 22.18 -40.95
CA GLU A 55 27.39 20.73 -40.88
C GLU A 55 27.04 20.27 -39.46
N LYS A 56 27.68 20.82 -38.42
CA LYS A 56 27.31 20.55 -37.02
C LYS A 56 25.89 20.98 -36.71
N MET A 57 25.50 22.21 -37.07
CA MET A 57 24.14 22.71 -36.85
C MET A 57 23.10 21.87 -37.59
N ARG A 58 23.39 21.51 -38.86
CA ARG A 58 22.53 20.62 -39.65
C ARG A 58 22.37 19.25 -39.00
N ARG A 59 23.46 18.64 -38.53
CA ARG A 59 23.44 17.34 -37.84
C ARG A 59 22.64 17.42 -36.55
N GLU A 60 22.82 18.48 -35.77
CA GLU A 60 22.11 18.69 -34.50
C GLU A 60 20.60 18.76 -34.73
N PHE A 61 20.17 19.55 -35.71
CA PHE A 61 18.77 19.59 -36.12
C PHE A 61 18.26 18.21 -36.56
N SER A 62 18.99 17.53 -37.44
CA SER A 62 18.62 16.21 -37.97
C SER A 62 18.54 15.12 -36.89
N PHE A 63 19.28 15.28 -35.79
CA PHE A 63 19.27 14.35 -34.67
C PHE A 63 18.07 14.56 -33.75
N TRP A 64 17.75 15.83 -33.43
CA TRP A 64 16.70 16.17 -32.47
C TRP A 64 15.30 16.30 -33.07
N TYR A 65 15.17 16.56 -34.37
CA TYR A 65 13.87 16.59 -35.04
C TYR A 65 13.44 15.20 -35.51
N PRO A 66 12.13 14.91 -35.55
CA PRO A 66 11.00 15.81 -35.29
C PRO A 66 10.72 16.06 -33.80
N VAL A 67 9.80 16.98 -33.50
CA VAL A 67 9.32 17.20 -32.13
C VAL A 67 8.51 15.98 -31.66
N ASP A 68 9.07 15.22 -30.72
CA ASP A 68 8.41 14.02 -30.16
C ASP A 68 7.12 14.35 -29.40
N LEU A 69 7.16 15.37 -28.54
CA LEU A 69 6.01 15.77 -27.73
C LEU A 69 5.95 17.29 -27.50
N ARG A 70 4.78 17.88 -27.73
CA ARG A 70 4.45 19.26 -27.38
C ARG A 70 3.33 19.27 -26.33
N VAL A 71 3.60 19.79 -25.14
CA VAL A 71 2.61 19.93 -24.05
C VAL A 71 2.05 21.36 -24.00
N SER A 72 0.76 21.53 -23.73
CA SER A 72 0.11 22.84 -23.69
C SER A 72 -1.26 22.82 -23.02
N GLY A 73 -1.76 23.98 -22.57
CA GLY A 73 -3.18 24.17 -22.24
C GLY A 73 -4.10 24.01 -23.45
N LYS A 74 -5.33 23.56 -23.20
CA LYS A 74 -6.38 23.32 -24.22
C LYS A 74 -6.78 24.57 -25.00
N ASP A 75 -6.57 25.75 -24.44
CA ASP A 75 -6.82 27.05 -25.07
C ASP A 75 -5.95 27.31 -26.31
N LEU A 76 -4.79 26.66 -26.43
CA LEU A 76 -3.90 26.80 -27.58
C LEU A 76 -4.21 25.84 -28.73
N VAL A 77 -5.12 24.88 -28.53
CA VAL A 77 -5.54 23.94 -29.57
C VAL A 77 -6.12 24.65 -30.81
N PRO A 78 -7.12 25.54 -30.68
CA PRO A 78 -7.76 26.17 -31.84
C PRO A 78 -6.91 27.25 -32.54
N ASN A 79 -5.72 27.57 -32.02
CA ASN A 79 -4.84 28.61 -32.55
C ASN A 79 -3.40 28.10 -32.75
N HIS A 80 -2.49 28.36 -31.81
CA HIS A 80 -1.07 28.08 -31.86
C HIS A 80 -0.77 26.63 -32.25
N LEU A 81 -1.42 25.64 -31.65
CA LEU A 81 -1.17 24.23 -31.98
C LEU A 81 -1.67 23.85 -33.38
N THR A 82 -2.75 24.48 -33.85
CA THR A 82 -3.22 24.33 -35.23
C THR A 82 -2.23 24.97 -36.21
N TYR A 83 -1.79 26.21 -35.95
CA TYR A 83 -0.80 26.89 -36.79
C TYR A 83 0.56 26.18 -36.75
N TYR A 84 0.92 25.60 -35.61
CA TYR A 84 2.11 24.79 -35.44
C TYR A 84 2.14 23.64 -36.45
N LEU A 85 1.03 22.92 -36.63
CA LEU A 85 0.93 21.87 -37.65
C LEU A 85 1.02 22.44 -39.06
N TYR A 86 0.23 23.48 -39.38
CA TYR A 86 0.26 24.13 -40.71
C TYR A 86 1.66 24.63 -41.10
N ASN A 87 2.39 25.24 -40.17
CA ASN A 87 3.74 25.72 -40.45
C ASN A 87 4.72 24.57 -40.68
N HIS A 88 4.62 23.48 -39.92
CA HIS A 88 5.49 22.32 -40.15
C HIS A 88 5.22 21.67 -41.51
N THR A 89 3.96 21.50 -41.89
CA THR A 89 3.61 20.91 -43.19
C THR A 89 3.90 21.87 -44.36
N ALA A 90 3.90 23.18 -44.14
CA ALA A 90 4.28 24.15 -45.16
C ALA A 90 5.80 24.25 -45.37
N ILE A 91 6.60 24.16 -44.30
CA ILE A 91 8.07 24.23 -44.38
C ILE A 91 8.66 22.90 -44.87
N TRP A 92 8.11 21.76 -44.41
CA TRP A 92 8.57 20.42 -44.75
C TRP A 92 7.48 19.59 -45.45
N PRO A 93 6.94 20.02 -46.62
CA PRO A 93 5.77 19.39 -47.25
C PRO A 93 6.01 17.95 -47.71
N GLU A 94 7.25 17.62 -48.09
CA GLU A 94 7.64 16.30 -48.62
C GLU A 94 8.39 15.44 -47.58
N GLN A 95 8.51 15.92 -46.34
CA GLN A 95 9.25 15.25 -45.26
C GLN A 95 8.33 15.02 -44.05
N PRO A 96 7.39 14.06 -44.14
CA PRO A 96 6.44 13.79 -43.06
C PRO A 96 7.11 13.28 -41.77
N ASP A 97 8.33 12.75 -41.88
CA ASP A 97 9.21 12.40 -40.77
C ASP A 97 9.70 13.62 -39.96
N MET A 98 9.63 14.82 -40.53
CA MET A 98 9.93 16.09 -39.84
C MET A 98 8.71 16.71 -39.16
N TRP A 99 7.54 16.10 -39.31
CA TRP A 99 6.30 16.60 -38.70
C TRP A 99 6.22 16.21 -37.22
N PRO A 100 5.52 17.01 -36.39
CA PRO A 100 5.33 16.71 -34.98
C PRO A 100 4.73 15.33 -34.73
N LYS A 101 5.30 14.55 -33.80
CA LYS A 101 4.81 13.20 -33.47
C LYS A 101 3.64 13.19 -32.48
N GLY A 102 3.62 14.14 -31.54
CA GLY A 102 2.63 14.14 -30.47
C GLY A 102 2.36 15.53 -29.88
N VAL A 103 1.09 15.75 -29.53
CA VAL A 103 0.62 16.93 -28.79
C VAL A 103 -0.25 16.46 -27.62
N ARG A 104 0.03 16.93 -26.41
CA ARG A 104 -0.77 16.65 -25.21
C ARG A 104 -1.37 17.95 -24.69
N ALA A 105 -2.69 18.04 -24.72
CA ALA A 105 -3.42 19.17 -24.16
C ALA A 105 -3.86 18.85 -22.71
N ASN A 106 -3.67 19.80 -21.78
CA ASN A 106 -4.20 19.74 -20.42
C ASN A 106 -5.24 20.85 -20.20
N GLY A 107 -6.09 20.70 -19.17
CA GLY A 107 -7.00 21.76 -18.76
C GLY A 107 -6.29 22.96 -18.13
N HIS A 108 -7.05 24.00 -17.81
CA HIS A 108 -6.52 25.12 -17.03
C HIS A 108 -6.28 24.70 -15.59
N LEU A 109 -5.33 25.33 -14.92
CA LEU A 109 -5.06 25.07 -13.51
C LEU A 109 -6.00 25.93 -12.64
N LEU A 110 -6.77 25.27 -11.79
CA LEU A 110 -7.51 25.85 -10.68
C LEU A 110 -6.63 25.88 -9.44
N LEU A 111 -6.92 26.80 -8.52
CA LEU A 111 -6.31 26.88 -7.20
C LEU A 111 -7.40 26.71 -6.16
N ASN A 112 -7.32 25.65 -5.36
CA ASN A 112 -8.33 25.28 -4.36
C ASN A 112 -9.75 25.21 -4.95
N SER A 113 -9.89 24.57 -6.11
CA SER A 113 -11.13 24.39 -6.88
C SER A 113 -11.75 25.68 -7.43
N GLU A 114 -11.04 26.80 -7.33
CA GLU A 114 -11.46 28.10 -7.86
C GLU A 114 -10.53 28.58 -8.98
N LYS A 115 -11.06 29.43 -9.87
CA LYS A 115 -10.26 30.03 -10.93
C LYS A 115 -9.21 30.96 -10.33
N MET A 116 -7.97 30.83 -10.80
CA MET A 116 -6.90 31.73 -10.40
C MET A 116 -7.19 33.16 -10.89
N SER A 117 -7.31 34.09 -9.96
CA SER A 117 -7.51 35.51 -10.27
C SER A 117 -6.85 36.40 -9.22
N LYS A 118 -6.08 37.38 -9.68
CA LYS A 118 -5.48 38.41 -8.81
C LYS A 118 -6.55 39.24 -8.08
N SER A 119 -7.73 39.44 -8.69
CA SER A 119 -8.79 40.28 -8.11
C SER A 119 -9.54 39.62 -6.95
N THR A 120 -9.62 38.29 -6.92
CA THR A 120 -10.25 37.53 -5.82
C THR A 120 -9.28 37.21 -4.69
N GLY A 121 -7.99 37.54 -4.86
CA GLY A 121 -6.92 37.12 -3.96
C GLY A 121 -6.52 35.64 -4.11
N ASN A 122 -7.23 34.85 -4.92
CA ASN A 122 -6.92 33.46 -5.19
C ASN A 122 -5.93 33.36 -6.35
N PHE A 123 -4.67 33.72 -6.10
CA PHE A 123 -3.60 33.66 -7.08
C PHE A 123 -2.29 33.29 -6.40
N MET A 124 -1.52 32.40 -7.03
CA MET A 124 -0.23 31.96 -6.52
C MET A 124 0.76 31.95 -7.67
N THR A 125 1.86 32.68 -7.55
CA THR A 125 2.96 32.59 -8.52
C THR A 125 3.80 31.35 -8.25
N LEU A 126 4.65 30.99 -9.21
CA LEU A 126 5.64 29.94 -8.99
C LEU A 126 6.55 30.26 -7.79
N SER A 127 7.01 31.51 -7.65
CA SER A 127 7.85 31.90 -6.50
C SER A 127 7.12 31.69 -5.19
N ASP A 128 5.87 32.14 -5.09
CA ASP A 128 5.06 31.98 -3.86
C ASP A 128 4.91 30.50 -3.48
N ALA A 129 4.67 29.62 -4.48
CA ALA A 129 4.56 28.18 -4.27
C ALA A 129 5.89 27.56 -3.80
N LEU A 130 7.02 27.96 -4.40
CA LEU A 130 8.34 27.48 -4.02
C LEU A 130 8.75 27.94 -2.62
N ASP A 131 8.45 29.19 -2.26
CA ASP A 131 8.73 29.73 -0.93
C ASP A 131 7.86 29.09 0.15
N SER A 132 6.61 28.71 -0.19
CA SER A 132 5.67 28.10 0.75
C SER A 132 5.93 26.59 0.97
N TYR A 133 6.19 25.84 -0.10
CA TYR A 133 6.21 24.36 -0.05
C TYR A 133 7.55 23.74 -0.46
N GLY A 134 8.43 24.51 -1.10
CA GLY A 134 9.63 23.98 -1.76
C GLY A 134 9.32 23.25 -3.08
N ALA A 135 10.34 23.09 -3.91
CA ALA A 135 10.16 22.62 -5.29
C ALA A 135 9.52 21.22 -5.41
N ASP A 136 9.93 20.27 -4.58
CA ASP A 136 9.48 18.88 -4.71
C ASP A 136 8.03 18.70 -4.23
N ALA A 137 7.61 19.38 -3.15
CA ALA A 137 6.23 19.30 -2.69
C ALA A 137 5.27 20.00 -3.66
N THR A 138 5.68 21.16 -4.22
CA THR A 138 4.93 21.80 -5.31
C THR A 138 4.78 20.89 -6.52
N ARG A 139 5.87 20.23 -6.96
CA ARG A 139 5.84 19.27 -8.08
C ARG A 139 4.97 18.05 -7.79
N LEU A 140 4.99 17.55 -6.55
CA LEU A 140 4.11 16.44 -6.12
C LEU A 140 2.64 16.84 -6.19
N ALA A 141 2.29 18.03 -5.69
CA ALA A 141 0.93 18.56 -5.79
C ALA A 141 0.50 18.78 -7.26
N LEU A 142 1.39 19.28 -8.11
CA LEU A 142 1.14 19.44 -9.54
C LEU A 142 0.96 18.10 -10.27
N ALA A 143 1.74 17.07 -9.94
CA ALA A 143 1.54 15.73 -10.47
C ALA A 143 0.19 15.14 -10.05
N ASN A 144 -0.31 15.48 -8.85
CA ASN A 144 -1.62 15.04 -8.37
C ASN A 144 -2.80 15.88 -8.92
N ALA A 145 -2.53 17.02 -9.56
CA ALA A 145 -3.55 18.02 -9.88
C ALA A 145 -4.56 17.54 -10.94
N GLY A 146 -4.12 16.73 -11.90
CA GLY A 146 -4.98 16.15 -12.93
C GLY A 146 -4.25 15.86 -14.23
N ASP A 147 -4.58 14.72 -14.85
CA ASP A 147 -3.95 14.27 -16.09
C ASP A 147 -4.81 14.47 -17.34
N SER A 148 -6.08 14.85 -17.20
CA SER A 148 -7.02 14.95 -18.31
C SER A 148 -7.02 16.34 -18.97
N VAL A 149 -7.90 16.50 -19.97
CA VAL A 149 -8.19 17.80 -20.63
C VAL A 149 -9.13 18.67 -19.79
N GLU A 150 -9.79 18.07 -18.79
CA GLU A 150 -10.55 18.83 -17.80
C GLU A 150 -9.60 19.67 -16.94
N ASP A 151 -10.14 20.73 -16.35
CA ASP A 151 -9.33 21.64 -15.54
C ASP A 151 -8.70 20.89 -14.36
N ALA A 152 -7.38 21.01 -14.24
CA ALA A 152 -6.61 20.42 -13.15
C ALA A 152 -6.72 21.29 -11.90
N ASN A 153 -6.52 20.72 -10.72
CA ASN A 153 -6.67 21.44 -9.47
C ASN A 153 -5.41 21.38 -8.62
N PHE A 154 -4.79 22.54 -8.38
CA PHE A 154 -3.76 22.67 -7.37
C PHE A 154 -4.42 22.93 -6.02
N GLU A 155 -4.36 21.95 -5.12
CA GLU A 155 -4.89 22.05 -3.76
C GLU A 155 -3.75 22.31 -2.77
N THR A 156 -3.81 23.42 -2.03
CA THR A 156 -2.76 23.78 -1.06
C THR A 156 -2.66 22.75 0.07
N THR A 157 -3.77 22.13 0.46
CA THR A 157 -3.81 21.04 1.44
C THR A 157 -3.04 19.78 0.97
N VAL A 158 -3.05 19.51 -0.34
CA VAL A 158 -2.26 18.43 -0.94
C VAL A 158 -0.78 18.81 -0.95
N ALA A 159 -0.45 20.07 -1.22
CA ALA A 159 0.93 20.55 -1.14
C ALA A 159 1.49 20.46 0.29
N ASP A 160 0.74 20.90 1.30
CA ASP A 160 1.09 20.76 2.73
C ASP A 160 1.32 19.29 3.11
N SER A 161 0.40 18.42 2.70
CA SER A 161 0.53 16.97 2.89
C SER A 161 1.73 16.40 2.15
N GLY A 162 2.07 16.96 0.98
CA GLY A 162 3.25 16.62 0.19
C GLY A 162 4.55 16.91 0.93
N VAL A 163 4.66 18.07 1.58
CA VAL A 163 5.80 18.44 2.43
C VAL A 163 5.99 17.39 3.53
N LEU A 164 4.90 17.08 4.27
CA LEU A 164 4.94 16.09 5.34
C LEU A 164 5.34 14.70 4.84
N ARG A 165 4.81 14.26 3.69
CA ARG A 165 5.14 12.95 3.09
C ARG A 165 6.58 12.84 2.62
N ILE A 166 7.12 13.90 2.03
CA ILE A 166 8.53 13.95 1.63
C ILE A 166 9.42 13.84 2.87
N TRP A 167 9.10 14.59 3.93
CA TRP A 167 9.83 14.55 5.18
C TRP A 167 9.76 13.17 5.84
N THR A 168 8.56 12.59 5.98
CA THR A 168 8.40 11.27 6.59
C THR A 168 9.08 10.18 5.76
N PHE A 169 9.13 10.29 4.44
CA PHE A 169 9.89 9.38 3.59
C PHE A 169 11.40 9.47 3.84
N ILE A 170 11.96 10.69 3.96
CA ILE A 170 13.37 10.88 4.30
C ILE A 170 13.69 10.26 5.66
N GLU A 171 12.85 10.50 6.67
CA GLU A 171 13.03 9.95 8.02
C GLU A 171 12.88 8.43 8.03
N LEU A 172 11.93 7.87 7.28
CA LEU A 172 11.78 6.43 7.10
C LEU A 172 13.06 5.81 6.51
N VAL A 173 13.65 6.43 5.49
CA VAL A 173 14.91 5.95 4.89
C VAL A 173 16.02 5.93 5.94
N LYS A 174 16.16 7.00 6.74
CA LYS A 174 17.16 7.08 7.81
C LYS A 174 16.94 6.02 8.88
N GLU A 175 15.69 5.84 9.31
CA GLU A 175 15.28 4.83 10.29
C GLU A 175 15.68 3.43 9.81
N LEU A 176 15.29 3.05 8.59
CA LEU A 176 15.56 1.72 8.04
C LEU A 176 17.06 1.47 7.84
N LEU A 177 17.83 2.50 7.47
CA LEU A 177 19.30 2.39 7.37
C LEU A 177 19.96 2.20 8.74
N ALA A 178 19.46 2.87 9.78
CA ALA A 178 19.97 2.72 11.15
C ALA A 178 19.63 1.34 11.74
N GLU A 179 18.45 0.80 11.43
CA GLU A 179 17.98 -0.50 11.91
C GLU A 179 18.50 -1.69 11.09
N LYS A 180 19.31 -1.47 10.05
CA LYS A 180 19.81 -2.51 9.14
C LYS A 180 20.35 -3.76 9.87
N GLN A 181 21.07 -3.57 10.97
CA GLN A 181 21.68 -4.69 11.72
C GLN A 181 20.65 -5.57 12.46
N ASN A 182 19.44 -5.05 12.71
CA ASN A 182 18.36 -5.75 13.39
C ASN A 182 17.43 -6.51 12.42
N MET A 183 17.67 -6.38 11.11
CA MET A 183 16.86 -7.00 10.07
C MET A 183 17.37 -8.40 9.71
N ARG A 184 16.47 -9.25 9.23
CA ARG A 184 16.83 -10.58 8.72
C ARG A 184 17.67 -10.45 7.46
N THR A 185 18.57 -11.40 7.30
CA THR A 185 19.43 -11.59 6.12
C THR A 185 19.40 -13.06 5.69
N GLY A 186 19.79 -13.35 4.45
CA GLY A 186 19.73 -14.70 3.88
C GLY A 186 18.64 -14.82 2.82
N PRO A 187 18.07 -16.03 2.59
CA PRO A 187 17.03 -16.19 1.61
C PRO A 187 15.67 -15.69 2.12
N ALA A 188 15.03 -14.81 1.35
CA ALA A 188 13.74 -14.19 1.64
C ALA A 188 12.57 -15.17 1.36
N ASN A 189 12.44 -16.21 2.18
CA ASN A 189 11.53 -17.33 1.92
C ASN A 189 10.17 -17.25 2.61
N SER A 190 9.94 -16.26 3.50
CA SER A 190 8.62 -16.11 4.15
C SER A 190 7.53 -15.86 3.09
N VAL A 191 6.31 -16.34 3.33
CA VAL A 191 5.16 -16.00 2.47
C VAL A 191 4.99 -14.49 2.35
N ASN A 192 5.18 -13.72 3.44
CA ASN A 192 5.08 -12.27 3.40
C ASN A 192 6.22 -11.61 2.61
N ASP A 193 7.42 -12.20 2.65
CA ASP A 193 8.56 -11.74 1.84
C ASP A 193 8.24 -11.90 0.34
N ARG A 194 7.73 -13.08 -0.05
CA ARG A 194 7.35 -13.41 -1.44
C ARG A 194 6.16 -12.60 -1.93
N MET A 195 5.14 -12.40 -1.09
CA MET A 195 3.99 -11.53 -1.38
C MET A 195 4.46 -10.10 -1.65
N PHE A 196 5.27 -9.54 -0.76
CA PHE A 196 5.77 -8.17 -0.91
C PHE A 196 6.64 -8.02 -2.17
N GLU A 197 7.47 -9.00 -2.49
CA GLU A 197 8.22 -9.01 -3.75
C GLU A 197 7.32 -9.00 -5.00
N ALA A 198 6.27 -9.84 -5.01
CA ALA A 198 5.32 -9.90 -6.12
C ALA A 198 4.54 -8.58 -6.27
N GLU A 199 4.09 -7.99 -5.16
CA GLU A 199 3.42 -6.68 -5.14
C GLU A 199 4.36 -5.56 -5.60
N MET A 200 5.63 -5.60 -5.20
CA MET A 200 6.62 -4.63 -5.66
C MET A 200 6.79 -4.68 -7.18
N ASN A 201 6.90 -5.88 -7.74
CA ASN A 201 7.04 -6.07 -9.17
C ASN A 201 5.84 -5.53 -9.96
N LEU A 202 4.62 -5.77 -9.44
CA LEU A 202 3.39 -5.28 -10.03
C LEU A 202 3.35 -3.75 -10.05
N LYS A 203 3.63 -3.10 -8.92
CA LYS A 203 3.59 -1.63 -8.85
C LYS A 203 4.65 -0.96 -9.70
N ILE A 204 5.86 -1.53 -9.79
CA ILE A 204 6.89 -1.01 -10.70
C ILE A 204 6.40 -1.01 -12.15
N ARG A 205 5.74 -2.09 -12.59
CA ARG A 205 5.14 -2.15 -13.92
C ARG A 205 4.00 -1.17 -14.11
N GLU A 206 3.03 -1.14 -13.20
CA GLU A 206 1.89 -0.22 -13.29
C GLU A 206 2.37 1.24 -13.35
N THR A 207 3.38 1.59 -12.57
CA THR A 207 3.98 2.93 -12.60
C THR A 207 4.70 3.22 -13.92
N ASP A 208 5.43 2.24 -14.48
CA ASP A 208 6.06 2.37 -15.81
C ASP A 208 5.00 2.61 -16.90
N GLU A 209 3.94 1.82 -16.92
CA GLU A 209 2.81 1.98 -17.85
C GLU A 209 2.14 3.36 -17.69
N ASN A 210 1.95 3.83 -16.46
CA ASN A 210 1.39 5.16 -16.22
C ASN A 210 2.29 6.30 -16.71
N TYR A 211 3.63 6.19 -16.54
CA TYR A 211 4.56 7.15 -17.10
C TYR A 211 4.58 7.14 -18.62
N ASN A 212 4.57 5.94 -19.25
CA ASN A 212 4.50 5.80 -20.70
C ASN A 212 3.20 6.39 -21.27
N ASN A 213 2.09 6.29 -20.54
CA ASN A 213 0.81 6.90 -20.91
C ASN A 213 0.67 8.37 -20.50
N ILE A 214 1.69 8.97 -19.88
CA ILE A 214 1.71 10.37 -19.43
C ILE A 214 0.55 10.65 -18.44
N MET A 215 0.29 9.71 -17.54
CA MET A 215 -0.69 9.79 -16.45
C MET A 215 0.05 9.99 -15.12
N PHE A 216 0.48 11.21 -14.83
CA PHE A 216 1.35 11.52 -13.70
C PHE A 216 0.66 11.38 -12.34
N LYS A 217 -0.65 11.62 -12.26
CA LYS A 217 -1.46 11.37 -11.06
C LYS A 217 -1.53 9.89 -10.75
N GLU A 218 -1.74 9.06 -11.77
CA GLU A 218 -1.78 7.60 -11.63
C GLU A 218 -0.38 7.01 -11.34
N ALA A 219 0.66 7.56 -11.97
CA ALA A 219 2.05 7.21 -11.65
C ALA A 219 2.39 7.56 -10.19
N LEU A 220 1.95 8.71 -9.68
CA LEU A 220 2.12 9.08 -8.27
C LEU A 220 1.31 8.17 -7.33
N ARG A 221 0.06 7.83 -7.70
CA ARG A 221 -0.77 6.90 -6.93
C ARG A 221 -0.10 5.54 -6.79
N THR A 222 0.28 4.93 -7.90
CA THR A 222 0.87 3.57 -7.93
C THR A 222 2.30 3.57 -7.39
N GLY A 223 3.14 4.52 -7.83
CA GLY A 223 4.57 4.54 -7.58
C GLY A 223 5.01 5.18 -6.27
N PHE A 224 4.12 5.88 -5.56
CA PHE A 224 4.44 6.46 -4.25
C PHE A 224 3.41 6.11 -3.19
N PHE A 225 2.12 6.42 -3.38
CA PHE A 225 1.12 6.24 -2.32
C PHE A 225 0.84 4.75 -2.05
N GLU A 226 0.51 3.98 -3.08
CA GLU A 226 0.24 2.55 -2.94
C GLU A 226 1.52 1.78 -2.64
N TYR A 227 2.63 2.11 -3.31
CA TYR A 227 3.92 1.48 -3.04
C TYR A 227 4.36 1.64 -1.57
N SER A 228 4.20 2.84 -0.99
CA SER A 228 4.47 3.06 0.43
C SER A 228 3.51 2.29 1.34
N ASN A 229 2.22 2.22 0.99
CA ASN A 229 1.25 1.45 1.75
C ASN A 229 1.58 -0.05 1.76
N LEU A 230 2.04 -0.62 0.65
CA LEU A 230 2.49 -2.01 0.58
C LEU A 230 3.66 -2.27 1.52
N PHE A 231 4.64 -1.35 1.55
CA PHE A 231 5.75 -1.45 2.49
C PHE A 231 5.30 -1.38 3.95
N HIS A 232 4.35 -0.50 4.28
CA HIS A 232 3.78 -0.43 5.63
C HIS A 232 3.08 -1.73 6.02
N GLN A 233 2.28 -2.32 5.12
CA GLN A 233 1.64 -3.62 5.36
C GLN A 233 2.67 -4.73 5.55
N TYR A 234 3.71 -4.79 4.72
CA TYR A 234 4.81 -5.72 4.89
C TYR A 234 5.52 -5.53 6.24
N ARG A 235 5.75 -4.27 6.66
CA ARG A 235 6.35 -3.95 7.96
C ARG A 235 5.53 -4.48 9.13
N GLU A 236 4.21 -4.30 9.10
CA GLU A 236 3.32 -4.84 10.14
C GLU A 236 3.33 -6.37 10.19
N ARG A 237 3.25 -7.03 9.02
CA ARG A 237 3.19 -8.50 8.94
C ARG A 237 4.53 -9.16 9.29
N ALA A 238 5.65 -8.55 8.87
CA ALA A 238 6.98 -9.10 9.10
C ALA A 238 7.44 -8.94 10.56
N GLN A 239 6.96 -7.92 11.29
CA GLN A 239 7.31 -7.72 12.71
C GLN A 239 6.94 -8.93 13.58
N VAL A 240 5.85 -9.63 13.26
CA VAL A 240 5.44 -10.84 14.00
C VAL A 240 6.11 -12.12 13.50
N GLN A 241 6.83 -12.07 12.36
CA GLN A 241 7.51 -13.21 11.72
C GLN A 241 9.04 -13.07 11.75
N GLY A 242 9.59 -12.48 12.80
CA GLY A 242 11.05 -12.36 12.99
C GLY A 242 11.68 -11.13 12.33
N GLY A 243 10.88 -10.16 11.88
CA GLY A 243 11.33 -8.85 11.42
C GLY A 243 11.42 -8.69 9.90
N LEU A 244 11.78 -7.48 9.46
CA LEU A 244 11.97 -7.12 8.06
C LEU A 244 13.16 -7.85 7.43
N HIS A 245 13.11 -8.14 6.13
CA HIS A 245 14.25 -8.65 5.37
C HIS A 245 15.03 -7.51 4.71
N TRP A 246 16.34 -7.38 5.01
CA TRP A 246 17.14 -6.24 4.55
C TRP A 246 17.17 -6.11 3.02
N ASP A 247 17.33 -7.20 2.27
CA ASP A 247 17.44 -7.10 0.81
C ASP A 247 16.14 -6.63 0.15
N LEU A 248 14.98 -6.98 0.72
CA LEU A 248 13.69 -6.50 0.24
C LEU A 248 13.47 -5.03 0.62
N VAL A 249 13.85 -4.64 1.84
CA VAL A 249 13.82 -3.24 2.28
C VAL A 249 14.72 -2.39 1.39
N TYR A 250 15.95 -2.82 1.15
CA TYR A 250 16.90 -2.10 0.30
C TYR A 250 16.41 -2.00 -1.14
N ARG A 251 15.81 -3.07 -1.68
CA ARG A 251 15.17 -3.05 -3.00
C ARG A 251 14.03 -2.03 -3.04
N TYR A 252 13.11 -2.07 -2.08
CA TYR A 252 12.01 -1.10 -1.93
C TYR A 252 12.53 0.34 -1.90
N LEU A 253 13.55 0.63 -1.08
CA LEU A 253 14.12 1.98 -1.00
C LEU A 253 14.70 2.41 -2.35
N ASN A 254 15.42 1.52 -3.03
CA ASN A 254 16.03 1.81 -4.32
C ASN A 254 14.98 2.07 -5.41
N THR A 255 13.96 1.21 -5.52
CA THR A 255 12.90 1.34 -6.53
C THR A 255 11.98 2.52 -6.23
N GLN A 256 11.63 2.78 -4.97
CA GLN A 256 10.82 3.92 -4.56
C GLN A 256 11.49 5.26 -4.94
N VAL A 257 12.80 5.38 -4.74
CA VAL A 257 13.58 6.57 -5.12
C VAL A 257 13.58 6.74 -6.64
N LEU A 258 13.78 5.67 -7.41
CA LEU A 258 13.81 5.74 -8.87
C LEU A 258 12.43 6.09 -9.46
N MET A 259 11.36 5.50 -8.94
CA MET A 259 9.99 5.79 -9.40
C MET A 259 9.54 7.21 -9.06
N LEU A 260 10.00 7.75 -7.92
CA LEU A 260 9.63 9.11 -7.50
C LEU A 260 10.53 10.21 -8.11
N ALA A 261 11.71 9.87 -8.61
CA ALA A 261 12.70 10.83 -9.12
C ALA A 261 12.18 11.80 -10.20
N PRO A 262 11.30 11.40 -11.14
CA PRO A 262 10.73 12.34 -12.11
C PRO A 262 9.85 13.43 -11.47
N ILE A 263 9.28 13.17 -10.29
CA ILE A 263 8.37 14.09 -9.59
C ILE A 263 9.11 14.88 -8.50
N ALA A 264 9.80 14.22 -7.56
CA ALA A 264 10.50 14.83 -6.44
C ALA A 264 12.03 14.67 -6.58
N THR A 265 12.58 15.29 -7.63
CA THR A 265 13.95 15.05 -8.09
C THR A 265 15.01 15.38 -7.05
N HIS A 266 14.89 16.50 -6.33
CA HIS A 266 15.94 16.96 -5.42
C HIS A 266 16.05 16.06 -4.18
N THR A 267 14.90 15.67 -3.63
CA THR A 267 14.77 14.72 -2.53
C THR A 267 15.34 13.37 -2.93
N CYS A 268 14.94 12.85 -4.10
CA CYS A 268 15.41 11.56 -4.58
C CYS A 268 16.92 11.56 -4.81
N ASP A 269 17.49 12.63 -5.38
CA ASP A 269 18.92 12.76 -5.60
C ASP A 269 19.70 12.88 -4.27
N TYR A 270 19.15 13.60 -3.28
CA TYR A 270 19.69 13.64 -1.92
C TYR A 270 19.70 12.26 -1.27
N ILE A 271 18.58 11.52 -1.30
CA ILE A 271 18.49 10.17 -0.75
C ILE A 271 19.49 9.25 -1.43
N TRP A 272 19.55 9.29 -2.77
CA TRP A 272 20.44 8.48 -3.59
C TRP A 272 21.92 8.69 -3.24
N GLN A 273 22.34 9.95 -3.17
CA GLN A 273 23.74 10.33 -2.93
C GLN A 273 24.16 10.25 -1.47
N LYS A 274 23.33 10.76 -0.55
CA LYS A 274 23.72 11.03 0.83
C LYS A 274 23.28 9.95 1.80
N LEU A 275 22.14 9.31 1.57
CA LEU A 275 21.62 8.28 2.47
C LEU A 275 21.98 6.89 1.98
N LEU A 276 21.65 6.56 0.72
CA LEU A 276 21.97 5.28 0.11
C LEU A 276 23.43 5.17 -0.35
N CYS A 277 24.16 6.29 -0.37
CA CYS A 277 25.58 6.37 -0.70
C CYS A 277 25.94 5.69 -2.04
N LYS A 278 25.08 5.85 -3.05
CA LYS A 278 25.29 5.23 -4.36
C LYS A 278 26.48 5.90 -5.07
N SER A 279 27.47 5.10 -5.45
CA SER A 279 28.67 5.59 -6.13
C SER A 279 28.54 5.58 -7.66
N THR A 280 27.68 4.71 -8.21
CA THR A 280 27.58 4.50 -9.66
C THR A 280 26.13 4.17 -10.06
N PRO A 281 25.43 5.09 -10.75
CA PRO A 281 25.80 6.49 -10.99
C PRO A 281 25.77 7.33 -9.70
N LYS A 282 26.54 8.42 -9.70
CA LYS A 282 26.57 9.36 -8.57
C LYS A 282 25.24 10.07 -8.37
N SER A 283 24.60 10.57 -9.43
CA SER A 283 23.27 11.20 -9.36
C SER A 283 22.19 10.24 -9.82
N VAL A 284 21.00 10.36 -9.21
CA VAL A 284 19.80 9.61 -9.62
C VAL A 284 19.41 9.92 -11.08
N LEU A 285 19.78 11.10 -11.59
CA LEU A 285 19.51 11.53 -12.97
C LEU A 285 20.17 10.66 -14.04
N HIS A 286 21.21 9.91 -13.68
CA HIS A 286 21.88 8.98 -14.59
C HIS A 286 21.53 7.52 -14.30
N ALA A 287 20.61 7.27 -13.36
CA ALA A 287 20.17 5.93 -13.03
C ALA A 287 19.17 5.42 -14.06
N GLN A 288 19.17 4.11 -14.26
CA GLN A 288 18.19 3.44 -15.11
C GLN A 288 16.89 3.24 -14.35
N TRP A 289 15.77 3.20 -15.08
CA TRP A 289 14.49 2.78 -14.56
C TRP A 289 14.61 1.39 -13.90
N PRO A 290 13.93 1.12 -12.77
CA PRO A 290 14.03 -0.16 -12.08
C PRO A 290 13.53 -1.31 -12.97
N GLY A 291 14.42 -2.26 -13.25
CA GLY A 291 14.04 -3.53 -13.87
C GLY A 291 13.15 -4.36 -12.94
N THR A 292 12.15 -5.02 -13.50
CA THR A 292 11.22 -5.88 -12.75
C THR A 292 11.03 -7.22 -13.46
N SER A 293 10.83 -8.29 -12.69
CA SER A 293 10.40 -9.59 -13.20
C SER A 293 8.88 -9.63 -13.34
N GLU A 294 8.36 -10.63 -14.05
CA GLU A 294 6.92 -10.88 -14.08
C GLU A 294 6.38 -11.06 -12.65
N PRO A 295 5.36 -10.27 -12.21
CA PRO A 295 4.76 -10.40 -10.90
C PRO A 295 3.95 -11.68 -10.83
N ASP A 296 4.12 -12.40 -9.74
CA ASP A 296 3.28 -13.55 -9.44
C ASP A 296 1.90 -13.06 -8.97
N MET A 297 0.95 -13.04 -9.90
CA MET A 297 -0.41 -12.59 -9.63
C MET A 297 -1.15 -13.47 -8.62
N VAL A 298 -0.72 -14.73 -8.39
CA VAL A 298 -1.33 -15.59 -7.36
C VAL A 298 -0.95 -15.08 -5.97
N LEU A 299 0.33 -14.71 -5.78
CA LEU A 299 0.81 -14.14 -4.53
C LEU A 299 0.23 -12.75 -4.25
N VAL A 300 0.10 -11.91 -5.29
CA VAL A 300 -0.57 -10.59 -5.15
C VAL A 300 -2.00 -10.77 -4.64
N LYS A 301 -2.80 -11.64 -5.29
CA LYS A 301 -4.17 -11.92 -4.85
C LYS A 301 -4.24 -12.50 -3.44
N ALA A 302 -3.28 -13.34 -3.07
CA ALA A 302 -3.20 -13.91 -1.73
C ALA A 302 -2.92 -12.83 -0.66
N SER A 303 -2.09 -11.82 -0.99
CA SER A 303 -1.84 -10.67 -0.11
C SER A 303 -3.07 -9.75 0.02
N GLU A 304 -3.76 -9.47 -1.09
CA GLU A 304 -5.02 -8.72 -1.11
C GLU A 304 -6.09 -9.41 -0.27
N TYR A 305 -6.22 -10.72 -0.42
CA TYR A 305 -7.11 -11.56 0.39
C TYR A 305 -6.80 -11.44 1.88
N LEU A 306 -5.53 -11.52 2.28
CA LEU A 306 -5.13 -11.38 3.68
C LEU A 306 -5.49 -9.99 4.23
N ALA A 307 -5.27 -8.94 3.45
CA ALA A 307 -5.61 -7.57 3.83
C ALA A 307 -7.13 -7.38 4.00
N ASP A 308 -7.93 -7.88 3.06
CA ASP A 308 -9.39 -7.83 3.11
C ASP A 308 -9.95 -8.65 4.28
N ALA A 309 -9.42 -9.86 4.50
CA ALA A 309 -9.78 -10.70 5.65
C ALA A 309 -9.50 -9.96 6.98
N ALA A 310 -8.30 -9.39 7.15
CA ALA A 310 -7.96 -8.60 8.33
C ALA A 310 -8.91 -7.40 8.54
N HIS A 311 -9.26 -6.69 7.46
CA HIS A 311 -10.21 -5.59 7.52
C HIS A 311 -11.62 -6.05 7.94
N LYS A 312 -12.16 -7.08 7.27
CA LYS A 312 -13.47 -7.68 7.58
C LYS A 312 -13.54 -8.19 9.02
N PHE A 313 -12.46 -8.81 9.52
CA PHE A 313 -12.37 -9.28 10.90
C PHE A 313 -12.41 -8.12 11.90
N ARG A 314 -11.66 -7.02 11.66
CA ARG A 314 -11.70 -5.82 12.51
C ARG A 314 -13.09 -5.18 12.53
N MET A 315 -13.74 -5.06 11.37
CA MET A 315 -15.11 -4.53 11.27
C MET A 315 -16.10 -5.37 12.06
N ARG A 316 -15.93 -6.69 12.02
CA ARG A 316 -16.79 -7.63 12.75
C ARG A 316 -16.56 -7.60 14.25
N LEU A 317 -15.31 -7.49 14.69
CA LEU A 317 -14.98 -7.25 16.09
C LEU A 317 -15.64 -5.98 16.61
N LYS A 318 -15.51 -4.87 15.86
CA LYS A 318 -16.16 -3.60 16.17
C LYS A 318 -17.68 -3.75 16.27
N ALA A 319 -18.31 -4.47 15.34
CA ALA A 319 -19.75 -4.72 15.37
C ALA A 319 -20.19 -5.57 16.58
N HIS A 320 -19.37 -6.55 16.98
CA HIS A 320 -19.62 -7.36 18.18
C HIS A 320 -19.51 -6.55 19.48
N MET A 321 -18.60 -5.57 19.50
CA MET A 321 -18.39 -4.68 20.65
C MET A 321 -19.39 -3.52 20.74
N MET A 322 -20.23 -3.31 19.72
CA MET A 322 -21.27 -2.28 19.79
C MET A 322 -22.42 -2.73 20.70
N PRO A 323 -22.94 -1.84 21.58
CA PRO A 323 -24.09 -2.18 22.42
C PRO A 323 -25.30 -2.53 21.54
N GLY A 324 -25.95 -3.64 21.84
CA GLY A 324 -27.19 -4.03 21.16
C GLY A 324 -28.25 -2.94 21.29
N LYS A 325 -29.07 -2.74 20.26
CA LYS A 325 -30.23 -1.83 20.36
C LYS A 325 -31.12 -2.29 21.52
N ALA A 326 -31.23 -1.46 22.55
CA ALA A 326 -32.11 -1.74 23.70
C ALA A 326 -33.53 -1.98 23.19
N LYS A 327 -34.10 -3.16 23.48
CA LYS A 327 -35.54 -3.35 23.39
C LYS A 327 -36.20 -2.49 24.46
N LYS A 328 -37.35 -1.89 24.15
CA LYS A 328 -38.10 -0.98 25.02
C LYS A 328 -38.30 -1.65 26.40
N GLY A 329 -37.57 -1.19 27.43
CA GLY A 329 -37.69 -1.68 28.81
C GLY A 329 -36.50 -2.48 29.36
N GLU A 330 -35.48 -2.81 28.55
CA GLU A 330 -34.27 -3.51 29.02
C GLU A 330 -33.03 -2.60 28.94
N THR A 331 -32.19 -2.61 29.98
CA THR A 331 -30.85 -2.04 29.93
C THR A 331 -30.03 -2.76 28.86
N ALA A 332 -29.35 -2.00 28.00
CA ALA A 332 -28.49 -2.58 26.97
C ALA A 332 -27.46 -3.51 27.60
N ALA A 333 -27.39 -4.76 27.12
CA ALA A 333 -26.39 -5.72 27.58
C ALA A 333 -24.98 -5.14 27.37
N ILE A 334 -24.16 -5.17 28.42
CA ILE A 334 -22.75 -4.75 28.33
C ILE A 334 -22.06 -5.68 27.33
N PRO A 335 -21.44 -5.16 26.25
CA PRO A 335 -20.74 -6.00 25.28
C PRO A 335 -19.62 -6.78 25.99
N GLN A 336 -19.65 -8.10 25.91
CA GLN A 336 -18.54 -8.91 26.38
C GLN A 336 -17.37 -8.76 25.42
N ILE A 337 -16.18 -8.49 25.95
CA ILE A 337 -14.96 -8.42 25.15
C ILE A 337 -14.61 -9.86 24.73
N PRO A 338 -14.62 -10.16 23.42
CA PRO A 338 -14.31 -11.51 22.96
C PRO A 338 -12.83 -11.79 23.18
N SER A 339 -12.54 -13.04 23.56
CA SER A 339 -11.18 -13.49 23.85
C SER A 339 -10.60 -14.36 22.74
N HIS A 340 -11.46 -15.13 22.06
CA HIS A 340 -11.04 -16.12 21.07
C HIS A 340 -11.86 -15.94 19.78
N GLY A 341 -11.19 -16.13 18.65
CA GLY A 341 -11.80 -16.12 17.33
C GLY A 341 -11.66 -17.48 16.65
N LEU A 342 -12.71 -17.94 15.97
CA LEU A 342 -12.66 -19.08 15.06
C LEU A 342 -13.00 -18.60 13.65
N VAL A 343 -12.04 -18.73 12.75
CA VAL A 343 -12.17 -18.36 11.34
C VAL A 343 -12.58 -19.58 10.53
N TRP A 344 -13.73 -19.45 9.86
CA TRP A 344 -14.28 -20.48 8.99
C TRP A 344 -13.84 -20.25 7.55
N ILE A 345 -13.32 -21.29 6.93
CA ILE A 345 -12.81 -21.29 5.56
C ILE A 345 -13.61 -22.30 4.75
N ALA A 346 -14.07 -21.93 3.55
CA ALA A 346 -14.75 -22.83 2.63
C ALA A 346 -13.76 -23.41 1.61
N LYS A 347 -13.71 -24.74 1.46
CA LYS A 347 -12.86 -25.39 0.43
C LYS A 347 -13.38 -25.14 -0.98
N THR A 348 -14.71 -25.17 -1.11
CA THR A 348 -15.44 -24.99 -2.37
C THR A 348 -16.65 -24.13 -2.10
N PHE A 349 -17.23 -23.55 -3.15
CA PHE A 349 -18.52 -22.88 -3.02
C PHE A 349 -19.58 -23.81 -2.42
N PRO A 350 -20.53 -23.29 -1.63
CA PRO A 350 -21.72 -24.00 -1.20
C PRO A 350 -22.38 -24.75 -2.36
N THR A 351 -23.00 -25.89 -2.07
CA THR A 351 -23.55 -26.81 -3.09
C THR A 351 -24.43 -26.10 -4.12
N TRP A 352 -25.29 -25.17 -3.69
CA TRP A 352 -26.16 -24.42 -4.59
C TRP A 352 -25.40 -23.43 -5.51
N GLN A 353 -24.29 -22.84 -5.05
CA GLN A 353 -23.44 -21.95 -5.86
C GLN A 353 -22.57 -22.73 -6.83
N SER A 354 -21.96 -23.84 -6.38
CA SER A 354 -21.21 -24.76 -7.25
C SER A 354 -22.07 -25.31 -8.38
N LEU A 355 -23.35 -25.62 -8.11
CA LEU A 355 -24.29 -26.03 -9.17
C LEU A 355 -24.55 -24.90 -10.19
N ILE A 356 -24.65 -23.65 -9.74
CA ILE A 356 -24.80 -22.49 -10.65
C ILE A 356 -23.55 -22.31 -11.50
N LEU A 357 -22.36 -22.36 -10.90
CA LEU A 357 -21.08 -22.25 -11.61
C LEU A 357 -20.93 -23.36 -12.66
N ASN A 358 -21.27 -24.60 -12.31
CA ASN A 358 -21.24 -25.73 -13.24
C ASN A 358 -22.24 -25.56 -14.41
N VAL A 359 -23.46 -25.07 -14.14
CA VAL A 359 -24.44 -24.77 -15.20
C VAL A 359 -23.92 -23.65 -16.10
N MET A 360 -23.39 -22.57 -15.52
CA MET A 360 -22.83 -21.44 -16.28
C MET A 360 -21.62 -21.86 -17.11
N HIS A 361 -20.73 -22.69 -16.57
CA HIS A 361 -19.59 -23.24 -17.28
C HIS A 361 -20.01 -24.16 -18.44
N THR A 362 -21.06 -24.97 -18.25
CA THR A 362 -21.62 -25.78 -19.33
C THR A 362 -22.19 -24.91 -20.45
N LEU A 363 -22.95 -23.85 -20.09
CA LEU A 363 -23.49 -22.89 -21.06
C LEU A 363 -22.40 -22.10 -21.79
N TYR A 364 -21.34 -21.73 -21.08
CA TYR A 364 -20.18 -21.05 -21.65
C TYR A 364 -19.49 -21.90 -22.72
N LYS A 365 -19.26 -23.19 -22.42
CA LYS A 365 -18.65 -24.14 -23.37
C LYS A 365 -19.57 -24.49 -24.53
N SER A 366 -20.89 -24.57 -24.31
CA SER A 366 -21.84 -24.88 -25.38
C SER A 366 -22.02 -23.72 -26.37
N ASN A 367 -21.76 -22.48 -25.96
CA ASN A 367 -22.02 -21.27 -26.73
C ASN A 367 -20.73 -20.57 -27.19
N ASN A 368 -19.76 -21.33 -27.74
CA ASN A 368 -18.51 -20.78 -28.29
C ASN A 368 -17.75 -19.85 -27.31
N ASN A 369 -17.62 -20.24 -26.03
CA ASN A 369 -16.95 -19.46 -24.99
C ASN A 369 -17.60 -18.09 -24.74
N THR A 370 -18.93 -18.02 -24.81
CA THR A 370 -19.71 -16.84 -24.42
C THR A 370 -20.90 -17.23 -23.55
N LEU A 371 -21.23 -16.42 -22.54
CA LEU A 371 -22.41 -16.68 -21.71
C LEU A 371 -23.69 -16.22 -22.44
N PRO A 372 -24.76 -17.05 -22.47
CA PRO A 372 -26.04 -16.68 -23.06
C PRO A 372 -26.81 -15.61 -22.26
N ASP A 373 -27.88 -15.05 -22.83
CA ASP A 373 -28.70 -14.02 -22.16
C ASP A 373 -29.25 -14.50 -20.80
N ASN A 374 -29.52 -13.55 -19.89
CA ASN A 374 -30.04 -13.80 -18.55
C ASN A 374 -31.32 -14.64 -18.55
N LYS A 375 -32.15 -14.54 -19.61
CA LYS A 375 -33.35 -15.36 -19.77
C LYS A 375 -33.04 -16.85 -19.94
N GLU A 376 -31.99 -17.17 -20.71
CA GLU A 376 -31.57 -18.56 -20.94
C GLU A 376 -30.86 -19.14 -19.70
N ILE A 377 -30.01 -18.34 -19.04
CA ILE A 377 -29.40 -18.71 -17.75
C ILE A 377 -30.49 -19.00 -16.72
N SER A 378 -31.48 -18.12 -16.57
CA SER A 378 -32.59 -18.32 -15.62
C SER A 378 -33.40 -19.58 -15.92
N LYS A 379 -33.60 -19.93 -17.20
CA LYS A 379 -34.30 -21.15 -17.61
C LYS A 379 -33.48 -22.40 -17.27
N ALA A 380 -32.17 -22.39 -17.53
CA ALA A 380 -31.28 -23.50 -17.21
C ALA A 380 -31.16 -23.73 -15.69
N LEU A 381 -31.07 -22.65 -14.90
CA LEU A 381 -31.04 -22.73 -13.44
C LEU A 381 -32.38 -23.24 -12.87
N GLY A 382 -33.51 -22.77 -13.41
CA GLY A 382 -34.84 -23.22 -12.99
C GLY A 382 -35.17 -24.68 -13.32
N ALA A 383 -34.46 -25.28 -14.29
CA ALA A 383 -34.60 -26.69 -14.64
C ALA A 383 -33.92 -27.62 -13.61
N ASN A 384 -33.04 -27.11 -12.75
CA ASN A 384 -32.35 -27.90 -11.74
C ASN A 384 -33.18 -28.01 -10.44
N PRO A 385 -33.68 -29.20 -10.06
CA PRO A 385 -34.53 -29.37 -8.88
C PRO A 385 -33.86 -28.96 -7.56
N GLN A 386 -32.53 -29.08 -7.46
CA GLN A 386 -31.77 -28.77 -6.25
C GLN A 386 -31.65 -27.25 -5.99
N LEU A 387 -31.84 -26.42 -7.03
CA LEU A 387 -31.79 -24.96 -6.91
C LEU A 387 -33.14 -24.33 -6.52
N LYS A 388 -34.23 -25.12 -6.46
CA LYS A 388 -35.59 -24.62 -6.20
C LYS A 388 -35.71 -23.82 -4.88
N LYS A 389 -35.00 -24.24 -3.82
CA LYS A 389 -34.91 -23.54 -2.51
C LYS A 389 -34.13 -22.22 -2.61
N TYR A 390 -33.19 -22.11 -3.55
CA TYR A 390 -32.24 -21.00 -3.66
C TYR A 390 -32.50 -20.08 -4.87
N MET A 391 -33.59 -20.27 -5.63
CA MET A 391 -33.88 -19.49 -6.84
C MET A 391 -33.88 -17.96 -6.63
N LYS A 392 -34.27 -17.48 -5.44
CA LYS A 392 -34.17 -16.04 -5.09
C LYS A 392 -32.72 -15.53 -5.00
N LYS A 393 -31.77 -16.38 -4.60
CA LYS A 393 -30.34 -16.09 -4.52
C LYS A 393 -29.59 -16.43 -5.81
N ALA A 394 -30.15 -17.32 -6.64
CA ALA A 394 -29.46 -17.91 -7.80
C ALA A 394 -29.15 -16.88 -8.91
N MET A 395 -30.14 -16.08 -9.34
CA MET A 395 -29.92 -15.07 -10.39
C MET A 395 -28.99 -13.92 -9.96
N PRO A 396 -29.11 -13.36 -8.74
CA PRO A 396 -28.12 -12.39 -8.24
C PRO A 396 -26.68 -12.94 -8.26
N PHE A 397 -26.48 -14.20 -7.87
CA PHE A 397 -25.16 -14.83 -7.91
C PHE A 397 -24.67 -15.05 -9.34
N ALA A 398 -25.52 -15.54 -10.24
CA ALA A 398 -25.16 -15.72 -11.66
C ALA A 398 -24.78 -14.40 -12.34
N GLN A 399 -25.48 -13.30 -12.00
CA GLN A 399 -25.15 -11.96 -12.48
C GLN A 399 -23.78 -11.49 -11.95
N ALA A 400 -23.50 -11.70 -10.66
CA ALA A 400 -22.20 -11.37 -10.07
C ALA A 400 -21.05 -12.19 -10.70
N VAL A 401 -21.29 -13.47 -11.04
CA VAL A 401 -20.32 -14.30 -11.76
C VAL A 401 -20.09 -13.77 -13.18
N ARG A 402 -21.14 -13.35 -13.88
CA ARG A 402 -21.03 -12.73 -15.21
C ARG A 402 -20.17 -11.47 -15.18
N GLU A 403 -20.40 -10.58 -14.22
CA GLU A 403 -19.57 -9.37 -14.03
C GLU A 403 -18.10 -9.72 -13.72
N ARG A 404 -17.86 -10.79 -12.95
CA ARG A 404 -16.50 -11.32 -12.71
C ARG A 404 -15.88 -11.92 -13.97
N MET A 405 -16.68 -12.51 -14.87
CA MET A 405 -16.18 -13.05 -16.14
C MET A 405 -15.71 -11.96 -17.10
N ASP A 406 -16.31 -10.77 -17.07
CA ASP A 406 -15.87 -9.64 -17.90
C ASP A 406 -14.43 -9.19 -17.58
N THR A 407 -13.96 -9.47 -16.35
CA THR A 407 -12.60 -9.11 -15.88
C THR A 407 -11.64 -10.30 -15.85
N LEU A 408 -12.08 -11.47 -15.38
CA LEU A 408 -11.23 -12.64 -15.13
C LEU A 408 -11.36 -13.75 -16.19
N GLY A 409 -12.30 -13.61 -17.13
CA GLY A 409 -12.60 -14.64 -18.14
C GLY A 409 -13.07 -15.96 -17.53
N GLU A 410 -12.67 -17.08 -18.14
CA GLU A 410 -13.04 -18.45 -17.68
C GLU A 410 -12.63 -18.72 -16.22
N LYS A 411 -11.63 -18.03 -15.68
CA LYS A 411 -11.19 -18.20 -14.29
C LYS A 411 -12.28 -17.85 -13.27
N ALA A 412 -13.23 -16.97 -13.59
CA ALA A 412 -14.35 -16.63 -12.72
C ALA A 412 -15.36 -17.79 -12.54
N LEU A 413 -15.28 -18.82 -13.40
CA LEU A 413 -16.13 -20.02 -13.32
C LEU A 413 -15.51 -21.15 -12.50
N LYS A 414 -14.30 -20.97 -11.94
CA LYS A 414 -13.66 -21.98 -11.10
C LYS A 414 -14.30 -22.00 -9.71
N ASP A 415 -14.53 -23.21 -9.20
CA ASP A 415 -15.12 -23.45 -7.88
C ASP A 415 -14.14 -23.24 -6.70
N THR A 416 -12.87 -22.90 -6.99
CA THR A 416 -11.77 -22.79 -6.01
C THR A 416 -10.89 -21.57 -6.29
N VAL A 417 -10.24 -21.08 -5.24
CA VAL A 417 -9.27 -19.98 -5.31
C VAL A 417 -7.91 -20.50 -5.80
N GLU A 418 -7.13 -19.65 -6.48
CA GLU A 418 -5.82 -20.02 -7.06
C GLU A 418 -4.71 -20.23 -6.00
N PHE A 419 -4.96 -19.91 -4.73
CA PHE A 419 -4.02 -20.07 -3.62
C PHE A 419 -4.68 -20.79 -2.42
N ASN A 420 -3.84 -21.33 -1.53
CA ASN A 420 -4.28 -22.04 -0.34
C ASN A 420 -4.65 -21.07 0.80
N GLU A 421 -5.94 -20.72 0.91
CA GLU A 421 -6.46 -19.79 1.91
C GLU A 421 -6.04 -20.12 3.35
N ARG A 422 -6.12 -21.41 3.71
CA ARG A 422 -5.82 -21.85 5.08
C ARG A 422 -4.36 -21.64 5.44
N GLU A 423 -3.46 -21.99 4.54
CA GLU A 423 -2.02 -21.81 4.72
C GLU A 423 -1.66 -20.33 4.87
N ILE A 424 -2.23 -19.45 4.04
CA ILE A 424 -2.02 -17.99 4.14
C ILE A 424 -2.48 -17.46 5.50
N LEU A 425 -3.65 -17.88 5.97
CA LEU A 425 -4.19 -17.44 7.26
C LEU A 425 -3.42 -18.03 8.45
N GLU A 426 -3.02 -19.30 8.38
CA GLU A 426 -2.27 -19.97 9.43
C GLU A 426 -0.87 -19.40 9.59
N GLU A 427 -0.16 -19.12 8.49
CA GLU A 427 1.15 -18.46 8.54
C GLU A 427 1.07 -17.03 9.10
N ASN A 428 -0.07 -16.37 8.91
CA ASN A 428 -0.32 -15.01 9.41
C ASN A 428 -1.17 -14.99 10.69
N ARG A 429 -1.30 -16.12 11.40
CA ARG A 429 -2.10 -16.24 12.63
C ARG A 429 -1.72 -15.18 13.66
N ASP A 430 -0.43 -15.00 13.90
CA ASP A 430 0.06 -14.07 14.91
C ASP A 430 -0.21 -12.61 14.56
N TYR A 431 -0.10 -12.27 13.27
CA TYR A 431 -0.45 -10.94 12.76
C TYR A 431 -1.95 -10.67 12.97
N LEU A 432 -2.81 -11.61 12.54
CA LEU A 432 -4.27 -11.47 12.67
C LEU A 432 -4.71 -11.43 14.14
N ARG A 433 -4.13 -12.28 14.98
CA ARG A 433 -4.39 -12.30 16.42
C ARG A 433 -4.02 -10.96 17.06
N GLY A 434 -2.82 -10.43 16.78
CA GLY A 434 -2.37 -9.14 17.28
C GLY A 434 -3.23 -7.97 16.78
N ALA A 435 -3.57 -7.99 15.49
CA ALA A 435 -4.41 -6.97 14.85
C ALA A 435 -5.86 -6.93 15.37
N LEU A 436 -6.36 -8.04 15.93
CA LEU A 436 -7.69 -8.17 16.53
C LEU A 436 -7.65 -8.10 18.07
N GLU A 437 -6.45 -8.00 18.66
CA GLU A 437 -6.23 -8.02 20.11
C GLU A 437 -6.85 -9.25 20.82
N LEU A 438 -6.94 -10.40 20.14
CA LEU A 438 -7.47 -11.65 20.66
C LEU A 438 -6.39 -12.48 21.38
N GLU A 439 -6.80 -13.35 22.29
CA GLU A 439 -5.92 -14.31 22.97
C GLU A 439 -5.60 -15.53 22.09
N GLY A 440 -6.63 -16.03 21.42
CA GLY A 440 -6.56 -17.18 20.53
C GLY A 440 -7.29 -16.91 19.22
N LEU A 441 -6.71 -17.41 18.12
CA LEU A 441 -7.32 -17.36 16.80
C LEU A 441 -7.09 -18.71 16.14
N ASP A 442 -8.17 -19.43 15.86
CA ASP A 442 -8.14 -20.75 15.22
C ASP A 442 -8.80 -20.73 13.85
N PHE A 443 -8.47 -21.73 13.04
CA PHE A 443 -8.95 -21.87 11.67
C PHE A 443 -9.54 -23.26 11.47
N ASP A 444 -10.76 -23.30 10.94
CA ASP A 444 -11.42 -24.57 10.64
C ASP A 444 -12.23 -24.50 9.33
N TRP A 445 -12.50 -25.67 8.77
CA TRP A 445 -13.31 -25.82 7.57
C TRP A 445 -14.78 -25.67 7.90
N THR A 446 -15.53 -25.01 7.02
CA THR A 446 -16.99 -24.82 7.18
C THR A 446 -17.74 -26.15 7.35
N GLU A 447 -17.23 -27.25 6.78
CA GLU A 447 -17.76 -28.62 6.94
C GLU A 447 -17.89 -29.06 8.40
N ASN A 448 -17.01 -28.56 9.28
CA ASN A 448 -16.97 -28.89 10.71
C ASN A 448 -17.88 -27.98 11.56
N SER A 449 -18.54 -26.98 10.96
CA SER A 449 -19.41 -26.06 11.69
C SER A 449 -20.78 -26.68 11.99
N ASP A 450 -21.16 -26.73 13.26
CA ASP A 450 -22.50 -27.11 13.70
C ASP A 450 -23.59 -26.18 13.13
N GLN A 451 -23.26 -24.91 12.89
CA GLN A 451 -24.19 -23.91 12.37
C GLN A 451 -24.41 -24.08 10.85
N GLU A 452 -25.64 -24.41 10.45
CA GLU A 452 -26.05 -24.53 9.03
C GLU A 452 -25.79 -23.22 8.26
N ARG A 453 -26.00 -22.07 8.90
CA ARG A 453 -25.76 -20.76 8.30
C ARG A 453 -24.30 -20.55 7.88
N THR A 454 -23.35 -20.95 8.72
CA THR A 454 -21.91 -20.85 8.39
C THR A 454 -21.54 -21.78 7.23
N ARG A 455 -22.18 -22.94 7.13
CA ARG A 455 -21.99 -23.87 6.01
C ARG A 455 -22.57 -23.35 4.69
N GLU A 456 -23.69 -22.63 4.74
CA GLU A 456 -24.38 -22.14 3.55
C GLU A 456 -23.95 -20.75 3.06
N ASP A 457 -23.51 -19.86 3.97
CA ASP A 457 -23.22 -18.45 3.66
C ASP A 457 -21.72 -18.17 3.42
N VAL A 458 -20.79 -19.00 3.93
CA VAL A 458 -19.34 -18.78 3.76
C VAL A 458 -18.88 -19.34 2.42
N VAL A 459 -18.08 -18.55 1.69
CA VAL A 459 -17.62 -18.87 0.33
C VAL A 459 -16.09 -18.76 0.23
N PRO A 460 -15.44 -19.47 -0.71
CA PRO A 460 -14.01 -19.33 -0.94
C PRO A 460 -13.65 -17.87 -1.27
N GLY A 461 -12.54 -17.39 -0.70
CA GLY A 461 -12.09 -16.00 -0.80
C GLY A 461 -12.72 -15.06 0.22
N GLU A 462 -13.74 -15.49 0.97
CA GLU A 462 -14.40 -14.66 2.00
C GLU A 462 -14.51 -15.42 3.35
N PRO A 463 -13.41 -15.51 4.12
CA PRO A 463 -13.40 -16.21 5.38
C PRO A 463 -14.27 -15.49 6.41
N PHE A 464 -14.85 -16.25 7.33
CA PHE A 464 -15.81 -15.73 8.29
C PHE A 464 -15.35 -15.93 9.73
N LEU A 465 -15.24 -14.84 10.49
CA LEU A 465 -14.82 -14.87 11.89
C LEU A 465 -16.02 -15.03 12.85
N THR A 466 -16.04 -16.08 13.65
CA THR A 466 -16.91 -16.21 14.81
C THR A 466 -16.14 -15.84 16.06
N LEU A 467 -16.69 -14.93 16.86
CA LEU A 467 -16.09 -14.46 18.10
C LEU A 467 -16.71 -15.19 19.29
N SER A 468 -15.88 -15.54 20.26
CA SER A 468 -16.29 -16.23 21.47
C SER A 468 -15.52 -15.75 22.70
N THR A 469 -16.13 -15.96 23.86
CA THR A 469 -15.51 -15.70 25.16
C THR A 469 -15.21 -17.04 25.79
N ALA A 470 -13.94 -17.37 25.94
CA ALA A 470 -13.51 -18.55 26.66
C ALA A 470 -13.82 -18.38 28.16
N PRO A 471 -14.14 -19.48 28.87
CA PRO A 471 -14.26 -19.45 30.31
C PRO A 471 -12.96 -18.92 30.90
N ASN A 472 -13.08 -18.06 31.91
CA ASN A 472 -11.93 -17.45 32.56
C ASN A 472 -12.21 -17.26 34.05
N VAL A 473 -11.13 -17.16 34.82
CA VAL A 473 -11.18 -16.78 36.23
C VAL A 473 -10.43 -15.47 36.40
N LEU A 474 -11.05 -14.49 37.08
CA LEU A 474 -10.41 -13.21 37.35
C LEU A 474 -9.34 -13.36 38.44
N LEU A 475 -8.10 -13.04 38.09
CA LEU A 475 -6.97 -12.98 39.02
C LEU A 475 -6.64 -11.53 39.36
N THR A 476 -6.43 -11.24 40.64
CA THR A 476 -6.05 -9.89 41.07
C THR A 476 -4.54 -9.70 40.94
N LEU A 477 -4.11 -8.73 40.14
CA LEU A 477 -2.71 -8.36 39.97
C LEU A 477 -2.44 -7.05 40.72
N GLY A 478 -1.50 -7.05 41.67
CA GLY A 478 -1.09 -5.85 42.40
C GLY A 478 0.36 -5.46 42.11
N ASN A 479 0.64 -4.16 41.96
CA ASN A 479 2.00 -3.64 41.96
C ASN A 479 2.38 -3.18 43.38
N PRO A 480 3.48 -3.69 43.98
CA PRO A 480 3.89 -3.30 45.32
C PRO A 480 4.99 -2.22 45.33
N GLN A 481 5.44 -1.72 44.17
CA GLN A 481 6.55 -0.77 44.05
C GLN A 481 6.11 0.64 44.45
N PRO A 482 6.83 1.32 45.36
CA PRO A 482 6.49 2.68 45.76
C PRO A 482 6.78 3.68 44.63
N HIS A 483 6.02 4.77 44.59
CA HIS A 483 6.19 5.89 43.65
C HIS A 483 6.00 5.58 42.16
N LEU A 484 5.46 4.42 41.81
CA LEU A 484 4.98 4.09 40.46
C LEU A 484 3.45 4.24 40.41
N GLY A 485 2.93 4.89 39.37
CA GLY A 485 1.48 5.07 39.14
C GLY A 485 0.75 3.80 38.69
N LEU A 486 1.24 2.62 39.07
CA LEU A 486 0.72 1.31 38.68
C LEU A 486 -0.13 0.76 39.83
N PHE A 487 -1.38 0.37 39.54
CA PHE A 487 -2.36 0.02 40.57
C PHE A 487 -2.73 -1.46 40.56
N THR A 488 -3.55 -1.86 41.54
CA THR A 488 -4.14 -3.20 41.58
C THR A 488 -5.35 -3.26 40.66
N TYR A 489 -5.41 -4.26 39.78
CA TYR A 489 -6.55 -4.51 38.89
C TYR A 489 -6.79 -6.01 38.73
N GLN A 490 -7.90 -6.37 38.07
CA GLN A 490 -8.25 -7.77 37.79
C GLN A 490 -8.02 -8.08 36.32
N LEU A 491 -7.45 -9.26 36.07
CA LEU A 491 -7.17 -9.77 34.74
C LEU A 491 -7.83 -11.14 34.57
N PRO A 492 -8.54 -11.41 33.46
CA PRO A 492 -9.03 -12.75 33.18
C PRO A 492 -7.86 -13.69 32.91
N ILE A 493 -7.88 -14.89 33.50
CA ILE A 493 -6.94 -15.97 33.25
C ILE A 493 -7.69 -17.09 32.53
N TYR A 494 -7.15 -17.51 31.38
CA TYR A 494 -7.68 -18.58 30.55
C TYR A 494 -6.92 -19.89 30.81
N GLN A 495 -7.50 -20.99 30.32
CA GLN A 495 -6.89 -22.31 30.42
C GLN A 495 -5.56 -22.35 29.65
N ASP A 496 -4.52 -22.91 30.28
CA ASP A 496 -3.16 -23.08 29.75
C ASP A 496 -2.41 -21.77 29.43
N ASP A 497 -2.84 -20.66 30.01
CA ASP A 497 -2.12 -19.38 29.95
C ASP A 497 -0.66 -19.57 30.43
N ASN A 498 0.27 -18.81 29.86
CA ASN A 498 1.66 -18.73 30.34
C ASN A 498 1.97 -17.33 30.88
N VAL A 499 3.12 -17.16 31.52
CA VAL A 499 3.54 -15.87 32.10
C VAL A 499 3.56 -14.75 31.06
N GLN A 500 4.01 -15.03 29.84
CA GLN A 500 4.09 -14.05 28.75
C GLN A 500 2.70 -13.61 28.26
N ALA A 501 1.74 -14.53 28.19
CA ALA A 501 0.35 -14.22 27.84
C ALA A 501 -0.29 -13.26 28.85
N ILE A 502 -0.05 -13.51 30.14
CA ILE A 502 -0.52 -12.63 31.23
C ILE A 502 0.14 -11.25 31.12
N ILE A 503 1.46 -11.18 30.92
CA ILE A 503 2.18 -9.90 30.76
C ILE A 503 1.66 -9.13 29.53
N ALA A 504 1.45 -9.82 28.39
CA ALA A 504 0.92 -9.20 27.18
C ALA A 504 -0.49 -8.65 27.37
N ARG A 505 -1.35 -9.37 28.11
CA ARG A 505 -2.70 -8.93 28.46
C ARG A 505 -2.68 -7.76 29.45
N MET A 506 -1.79 -7.81 30.44
CA MET A 506 -1.52 -6.69 31.35
C MET A 506 -1.08 -5.44 30.59
N ARG A 507 -0.16 -5.54 29.62
CA ARG A 507 0.31 -4.40 28.82
C ARG A 507 -0.79 -3.78 27.96
N ARG A 508 -1.78 -4.57 27.51
CA ARG A 508 -2.96 -4.07 26.79
C ARG A 508 -3.86 -3.23 27.70
N GLN A 509 -4.04 -3.65 28.94
CA GLN A 509 -4.87 -2.94 29.92
C GLN A 509 -4.16 -1.73 30.53
N GLU A 510 -2.85 -1.85 30.81
CA GLU A 510 -2.03 -0.79 31.36
C GLU A 510 -0.98 -0.26 30.38
N ARG A 511 -1.40 0.75 29.60
CA ARG A 511 -0.58 1.42 28.59
C ARG A 511 0.66 2.13 29.16
N ALA A 512 0.70 2.36 30.47
CA ALA A 512 1.87 2.91 31.15
C ALA A 512 3.08 1.95 31.12
N VAL A 513 2.84 0.64 30.96
CA VAL A 513 3.89 -0.38 30.88
C VAL A 513 4.35 -0.54 29.44
N LYS A 514 5.47 0.09 29.10
CA LYS A 514 6.03 0.07 27.74
C LYS A 514 6.65 -1.30 27.41
N PRO A 515 6.70 -1.73 26.13
CA PRO A 515 7.35 -2.98 25.72
C PRO A 515 8.82 -3.10 26.16
N SER A 516 9.52 -1.97 26.30
CA SER A 516 10.91 -1.89 26.77
C SER A 516 11.09 -2.15 28.27
N MET A 517 10.01 -2.12 29.06
CA MET A 517 10.06 -2.36 30.50
C MET A 517 9.95 -3.86 30.80
N ASN A 518 10.80 -4.36 31.70
CA ASN A 518 10.81 -5.76 32.06
C ASN A 518 9.75 -6.02 33.15
N VAL A 519 8.85 -6.97 32.91
CA VAL A 519 7.78 -7.31 33.85
C VAL A 519 8.04 -8.69 34.43
N THR A 520 8.04 -8.80 35.76
CA THR A 520 8.12 -10.09 36.46
C THR A 520 6.87 -10.32 37.30
N LEU A 521 6.36 -11.56 37.28
CA LEU A 521 5.20 -11.97 38.07
C LEU A 521 5.66 -12.77 39.29
N HIS A 522 5.06 -12.52 40.44
CA HIS A 522 5.38 -13.16 41.72
C HIS A 522 4.12 -13.71 42.38
N ARG A 523 4.18 -14.96 42.86
CA ARG A 523 3.11 -15.59 43.64
C ARG A 523 3.44 -15.57 45.13
N TYR A 524 2.44 -15.61 46.00
CA TYR A 524 2.68 -15.82 47.43
C TYR A 524 3.04 -17.28 47.70
N VAL A 525 3.96 -17.51 48.63
CA VAL A 525 4.34 -18.87 49.08
C VAL A 525 3.14 -19.58 49.74
N ASP A 526 2.27 -18.83 50.42
CA ASP A 526 0.97 -19.30 50.91
C ASP A 526 -0.18 -18.77 50.06
N ALA A 527 -0.76 -19.65 49.25
CA ALA A 527 -1.79 -19.34 48.28
C ALA A 527 -3.17 -19.01 48.88
N ASN A 528 -3.48 -19.47 50.10
CA ASN A 528 -4.83 -19.35 50.65
C ASN A 528 -5.07 -18.03 51.40
N ILE A 529 -4.03 -17.43 51.97
CA ILE A 529 -4.17 -16.29 52.91
C ILE A 529 -3.47 -15.02 52.36
N GLY A 530 -2.63 -15.13 51.33
CA GLY A 530 -1.86 -14.00 50.81
C GLY A 530 -0.81 -13.51 51.84
N PRO A 531 -0.44 -12.22 51.86
CA PRO A 531 0.54 -11.73 52.83
C PRO A 531 -0.06 -11.80 54.25
N ARG A 532 0.44 -12.70 55.10
CA ARG A 532 0.04 -12.82 56.51
C ARG A 532 0.51 -11.65 57.40
N ALA A 533 1.27 -10.71 56.84
CA ALA A 533 1.81 -9.54 57.52
C ALA A 533 1.69 -8.30 56.62
N LEU A 534 1.54 -7.11 57.23
CA LEU A 534 1.58 -5.83 56.52
C LEU A 534 2.87 -5.73 55.68
N PRO A 535 2.77 -5.49 54.36
CA PRO A 535 3.95 -5.38 53.51
C PRO A 535 4.86 -4.25 53.99
N ALA A 536 6.12 -4.56 54.29
CA ALA A 536 7.11 -3.54 54.60
C ALA A 536 7.53 -2.84 53.30
N LEU A 537 7.44 -1.51 53.25
CA LEU A 537 7.81 -0.69 52.08
C LEU A 537 9.26 -0.95 51.61
N SER A 538 10.15 -1.36 52.51
CA SER A 538 11.54 -1.69 52.22
C SER A 538 11.75 -3.10 51.62
N GLN A 539 10.77 -4.00 51.75
CA GLN A 539 10.85 -5.39 51.26
C GLN A 539 9.48 -5.86 50.71
N PRO A 540 9.01 -5.28 49.58
CA PRO A 540 7.68 -5.52 49.03
C PRO A 540 7.43 -6.96 48.54
N LEU A 541 8.49 -7.74 48.27
CA LEU A 541 8.42 -9.11 47.75
C LEU A 541 8.70 -10.18 48.83
N LYS A 542 8.69 -9.81 50.11
CA LYS A 542 8.97 -10.77 51.18
C LYS A 542 7.83 -11.80 51.27
N GLY A 543 8.17 -13.09 51.16
CA GLY A 543 7.20 -14.19 51.20
C GLY A 543 6.53 -14.49 49.85
N THR A 544 7.11 -14.00 48.75
CA THR A 544 6.69 -14.33 47.38
C THR A 544 7.79 -15.05 46.61
N GLU A 545 7.41 -15.85 45.63
CA GLU A 545 8.28 -16.53 44.68
C GLU A 545 8.02 -16.03 43.25
N GLN A 546 9.08 -15.80 42.49
CA GLN A 546 8.99 -15.41 41.10
C GLN A 546 8.48 -16.56 40.24
N LEU A 547 7.53 -16.27 39.35
CA LEU A 547 7.02 -17.20 38.36
C LEU A 547 7.97 -17.25 37.16
N THR A 548 8.34 -18.46 36.74
CA THR A 548 9.16 -18.72 35.55
C THR A 548 8.30 -18.89 34.30
N ASP A 549 8.86 -18.68 33.12
CA ASP A 549 8.13 -18.81 31.83
C ASP A 549 7.59 -20.23 31.56
N SER A 550 8.12 -21.24 32.25
CA SER A 550 7.63 -22.62 32.23
C SER A 550 6.30 -22.81 32.94
N ALA A 551 5.86 -21.86 33.76
CA ALA A 551 4.61 -21.97 34.49
C ALA A 551 3.40 -21.90 33.55
N ARG A 552 2.42 -22.77 33.80
CA ARG A 552 1.13 -22.77 33.09
C ARG A 552 -0.01 -22.55 34.09
N PHE A 553 -0.91 -21.65 33.75
CA PHE A 553 -2.07 -21.31 34.54
C PHE A 553 -3.25 -22.12 34.02
N THR A 554 -3.89 -22.83 34.94
CA THR A 554 -5.10 -23.62 34.67
C THR A 554 -6.16 -23.19 35.66
N HIS A 555 -7.44 -23.35 35.34
CA HIS A 555 -8.48 -23.07 36.31
C HIS A 555 -9.46 -24.24 36.46
N GLN A 556 -9.76 -24.59 37.70
CA GLN A 556 -10.71 -25.64 38.06
C GLN A 556 -11.60 -25.11 39.19
N ASP A 557 -12.92 -25.30 39.06
CA ASP A 557 -13.91 -24.89 40.07
C ASP A 557 -13.79 -23.42 40.54
N GLY A 558 -13.47 -22.51 39.63
CA GLY A 558 -13.33 -21.08 39.93
C GLY A 558 -12.04 -20.69 40.64
N LYS A 559 -11.07 -21.60 40.78
CA LYS A 559 -9.74 -21.33 41.36
C LYS A 559 -8.65 -21.46 40.29
N VAL A 560 -7.64 -20.59 40.38
CA VAL A 560 -6.45 -20.65 39.52
C VAL A 560 -5.40 -21.57 40.14
N LEU A 561 -4.98 -22.56 39.37
CA LEU A 561 -3.95 -23.54 39.67
C LEU A 561 -2.75 -23.29 38.76
N LEU A 562 -1.55 -23.43 39.30
CA LEU A 562 -0.31 -23.33 38.56
C LEU A 562 0.26 -24.73 38.36
N SER A 563 0.50 -25.13 37.12
CA SER A 563 1.23 -26.35 36.80
C SER A 563 2.72 -26.04 36.73
N LEU A 564 3.48 -26.61 37.67
CA LEU A 564 4.94 -26.54 37.73
C LEU A 564 5.49 -27.97 37.66
N ASN A 565 6.22 -28.29 36.59
CA ASN A 565 6.88 -29.59 36.39
C ASN A 565 5.94 -30.81 36.61
N GLY A 566 4.67 -30.70 36.21
CA GLY A 566 3.66 -31.77 36.36
C GLY A 566 2.91 -31.79 37.69
N THR A 567 3.19 -30.86 38.61
CA THR A 567 2.48 -30.71 39.89
C THR A 567 1.60 -29.46 39.89
N SER A 568 0.31 -29.63 40.20
CA SER A 568 -0.65 -28.52 40.29
C SER A 568 -0.64 -27.90 41.70
N VAL A 569 -0.29 -26.62 41.79
CA VAL A 569 -0.25 -25.87 43.05
C VAL A 569 -1.30 -24.75 43.02
N PRO A 570 -2.14 -24.56 44.05
CA PRO A 570 -3.06 -23.43 44.11
C PRO A 570 -2.28 -22.11 44.08
N LEU A 571 -2.72 -21.15 43.26
CA LEU A 571 -2.06 -19.84 43.11
C LEU A 571 -2.59 -18.81 44.14
N GLY A 572 -3.86 -18.95 44.54
CA GLY A 572 -4.56 -17.97 45.35
C GLY A 572 -5.30 -16.92 44.53
N ALA A 573 -5.93 -15.96 45.20
CA ALA A 573 -6.75 -14.92 44.55
C ALA A 573 -5.93 -13.71 44.03
N LYS A 574 -4.66 -13.56 44.46
CA LYS A 574 -3.82 -12.39 44.19
C LYS A 574 -2.38 -12.78 43.86
N ILE A 575 -1.81 -12.18 42.83
CA ILE A 575 -0.38 -12.19 42.50
C ILE A 575 0.18 -10.77 42.45
N LEU A 576 1.50 -10.65 42.51
CA LEU A 576 2.21 -9.38 42.37
C LEU A 576 2.89 -9.27 41.01
N TYR A 577 2.91 -8.07 40.44
CA TYR A 577 3.70 -7.76 39.26
C TYR A 577 4.67 -6.61 39.55
N VAL A 578 5.88 -6.70 39.00
CA VAL A 578 6.95 -5.73 39.18
C VAL A 578 7.45 -5.31 37.81
N VAL A 579 7.54 -4.00 37.58
CA VAL A 579 7.97 -3.38 36.32
C VAL A 579 9.32 -2.69 36.58
N ASN A 580 10.34 -3.08 35.82
CA ASN A 580 11.71 -2.55 35.91
C ASN A 580 12.14 -1.88 34.61
#